data_AF-A0A914PPS3-F1
#
_entry.id   AF-A0A914PPS3-F1
#
_cell.length_a   1.000
_cell.length_b   1.000
_cell.length_c   1.000
_cell.angle_alpha   90.00
_cell.angle_beta   90.00
_cell.angle_gamma   90.00
#
_symmetry.space_group_name_H-M   'P 1'
#
loop_
_entity.id
_entity.type
_entity.pdbx_description
1 polymer ?
#
loop_
_entity_poly.entity_id
_entity_poly.type
_entity_poly.pdbx_seq_one_letter_code
_entity_poly.pdbx_strand_id
1 'polypeptide(L)'
;MQTKQIAGRIIPAIATTTVVVGLELYKIIDMHSFSKEVSSERMESGFINLALPLYAFSEPIGAPKKQYSDQEFTLWDRIEIDGPMIKNYKN
;
A
#
# COMPACT_ATOMS: atom_id res chain seq x y z
N MET A 1 -2.89 -14.70 -33.96
CA MET A 1 -3.23 -13.87 -32.78
C MET A 1 -2.16 -13.92 -31.69
N GLN A 2 -1.64 -15.10 -31.32
CA GLN A 2 -0.60 -15.28 -30.30
C GLN A 2 0.66 -14.43 -30.53
N THR A 3 1.12 -14.27 -31.78
CA THR A 3 2.27 -13.42 -32.12
C THR A 3 2.06 -11.96 -31.72
N LYS A 4 0.84 -11.42 -31.85
CA LYS A 4 0.52 -10.05 -31.45
C LYS A 4 0.50 -9.89 -29.92
N GLN A 5 0.04 -10.91 -29.20
CA GLN A 5 0.03 -10.89 -27.73
C GLN A 5 1.45 -10.90 -27.16
N ILE A 6 2.32 -11.76 -27.70
CA ILE A 6 3.71 -11.91 -27.22
C ILE A 6 4.55 -10.69 -27.62
N ALA A 7 4.48 -10.24 -28.88
CA ALA A 7 5.25 -9.09 -29.34
C ALA A 7 4.76 -7.76 -28.74
N GLY A 8 3.45 -7.63 -28.50
CA GLY A 8 2.85 -6.44 -27.90
C GLY A 8 2.86 -6.43 -26.37
N ARG A 9 3.32 -7.51 -25.71
CA ARG A 9 3.27 -7.68 -24.24
C ARG A 9 1.89 -7.37 -23.67
N ILE A 10 0.85 -7.87 -24.34
CA ILE A 10 -0.54 -7.56 -23.99
C ILE A 10 -0.87 -8.23 -22.65
N ILE A 11 -1.27 -7.42 -21.67
CA ILE A 11 -1.78 -7.92 -20.39
C ILE A 11 -3.27 -8.24 -20.58
N PRO A 12 -3.70 -9.49 -20.37
CA PRO A 12 -5.11 -9.84 -20.46
C PRO A 12 -5.88 -9.17 -19.31
N ALA A 13 -6.98 -8.50 -19.64
CA ALA A 13 -7.88 -7.88 -18.68
C ALA A 13 -9.33 -8.11 -19.12
N ILE A 14 -10.21 -8.37 -18.16
CA ILE A 14 -11.65 -8.50 -18.37
C ILE A 14 -12.37 -7.62 -17.34
N ALA A 15 -13.50 -7.04 -17.73
CA ALA A 15 -14.21 -6.08 -16.89
C ALA A 15 -14.63 -6.65 -15.52
N THR A 16 -14.90 -7.96 -15.43
CA THR A 16 -15.35 -8.61 -14.19
C THR A 16 -14.31 -8.53 -13.08
N THR A 17 -13.02 -8.76 -13.37
CA THR A 17 -11.96 -8.61 -12.36
C THR A 17 -11.79 -7.15 -11.94
N THR A 18 -11.96 -6.20 -12.86
CA THR A 18 -11.87 -4.76 -12.56
C THR A 18 -12.99 -4.30 -11.63
N VAL A 19 -14.23 -4.74 -11.86
CA VAL A 19 -15.37 -4.40 -10.98
C VAL A 19 -15.16 -4.97 -9.58
N VAL A 20 -14.67 -6.21 -9.48
CA VAL A 20 -14.42 -6.86 -8.19
C VAL A 20 -13.30 -6.15 -7.41
N VAL A 21 -12.19 -5.79 -8.09
CA VAL A 21 -11.13 -4.97 -7.46
C VAL A 21 -11.66 -3.56 -7.10
N GLY A 22 -12.62 -3.03 -7.85
CA GLY A 22 -13.27 -1.75 -7.55
C GLY A 22 -14.03 -1.71 -6.22
N LEU A 23 -14.42 -2.87 -5.66
CA LEU A 23 -15.01 -2.94 -4.32
C LEU A 23 -14.04 -2.49 -3.22
N GLU A 24 -12.73 -2.52 -3.49
CA GLU A 24 -11.68 -2.01 -2.59
C GLU A 24 -11.87 -0.51 -2.26
N LEU A 25 -12.54 0.24 -3.14
CA LEU A 25 -12.85 1.67 -2.91
C LEU A 25 -13.71 1.90 -1.66
N TYR A 26 -14.43 0.88 -1.17
CA TYR A 26 -15.17 0.96 0.08
C TYR A 26 -14.27 1.30 1.27
N LYS A 27 -13.03 0.79 1.27
CA LYS A 27 -12.03 1.07 2.33
C LYS A 27 -11.66 2.54 2.40
N ILE A 28 -11.69 3.25 1.28
CA ILE A 28 -11.40 4.70 1.22
C ILE A 28 -12.52 5.48 1.91
N ILE A 29 -13.78 5.08 1.71
CA ILE A 29 -14.95 5.70 2.33
C ILE A 29 -14.93 5.47 3.84
N ASP A 30 -14.58 4.25 4.27
CA ASP A 30 -14.43 3.89 5.68
C ASP A 30 -13.31 4.70 6.35
N MET A 31 -12.14 4.81 5.71
CA MET A 31 -11.01 5.61 6.19
C MET A 31 -11.36 7.10 6.37
N HIS A 32 -12.14 7.69 5.46
CA HIS A 32 -12.50 9.11 5.54
C HIS A 32 -13.52 9.40 6.66
N SER A 33 -14.36 8.42 7.00
CA SER A 33 -15.40 8.56 8.01
C SER A 33 -14.86 8.38 9.45
N PHE A 34 -13.79 7.59 9.63
CA PHE A 34 -13.18 7.28 10.93
C PHE A 34 -11.81 7.95 11.10
N SER A 35 -11.78 9.27 11.23
CA SER A 35 -10.58 10.13 11.27
C SER A 35 -9.66 10.00 12.51
N LYS A 36 -9.52 8.85 13.18
CA LYS A 36 -8.59 8.83 14.33
C LYS A 36 -7.79 7.56 14.62
N GLU A 37 -8.22 6.38 14.21
CA GLU A 37 -7.44 5.16 14.44
C GLU A 37 -7.54 4.22 13.24
N VAL A 38 -6.56 4.33 12.34
CA VAL A 38 -6.33 3.33 11.30
C VAL A 38 -5.76 2.09 11.98
N SER A 39 -6.65 1.24 12.49
CA SER A 39 -6.26 -0.07 13.02
C SER A 39 -5.88 -0.97 11.85
N SER A 40 -4.72 -1.59 11.94
CA SER A 40 -4.24 -2.59 10.97
C SER A 40 -5.21 -3.76 10.81
N GLU A 41 -6.05 -4.01 11.81
CA GLU A 41 -7.09 -5.05 11.83
C GLU A 41 -8.28 -4.76 10.90
N ARG A 42 -8.50 -3.49 10.51
CA ARG A 42 -9.62 -3.10 9.63
C ARG A 42 -9.22 -3.00 8.16
N MET A 43 -7.93 -2.98 7.90
CA MET A 43 -7.40 -2.96 6.54
C MET A 43 -6.90 -4.37 6.25
N GLU A 44 -7.34 -4.96 5.14
CA GLU A 44 -6.82 -6.22 4.64
C GLU A 44 -6.47 -6.05 3.18
N SER A 45 -5.42 -6.69 2.68
CA SER A 45 -5.15 -6.76 1.24
C SER A 45 -5.86 -7.98 0.67
N GLY A 46 -6.69 -7.78 -0.36
CA GLY A 46 -7.43 -8.86 -1.02
C GLY A 46 -6.74 -9.35 -2.30
N PHE A 47 -6.63 -10.67 -2.46
CA PHE A 47 -6.16 -11.35 -3.67
C PHE A 47 -7.28 -12.22 -4.22
N ILE A 48 -7.54 -12.11 -5.52
CA ILE A 48 -8.69 -12.77 -6.15
C ILE A 48 -8.25 -13.44 -7.43
N ASN A 49 -8.65 -14.69 -7.59
CA ASN A 49 -8.62 -15.41 -8.85
C ASN A 49 -10.06 -15.85 -9.15
N LEU A 50 -10.60 -15.47 -10.30
CA LEU A 50 -11.97 -15.86 -10.69
C LEU A 50 -12.01 -17.14 -11.54
N ALA A 51 -10.86 -17.61 -12.02
CA ALA A 51 -10.77 -18.86 -12.78
C ALA A 51 -10.77 -20.08 -11.85
N LEU A 52 -10.16 -19.95 -10.68
CA LEU A 52 -10.29 -20.86 -9.55
C LEU A 52 -10.95 -20.03 -8.46
N PRO A 53 -12.21 -20.30 -8.04
CA PRO A 53 -13.00 -19.42 -7.17
C PRO A 53 -12.32 -19.19 -5.81
N LEU A 54 -11.33 -18.31 -5.80
CA LEU A 54 -10.33 -18.14 -4.75
C LEU A 54 -10.32 -16.67 -4.36
N TYR A 55 -10.55 -16.46 -3.07
CA TYR A 55 -10.46 -15.19 -2.39
C TYR A 55 -9.53 -15.41 -1.21
N ALA A 56 -8.45 -14.64 -1.15
CA ALA A 56 -7.49 -14.67 -0.06
C ALA A 56 -7.29 -13.25 0.47
N PHE A 57 -7.23 -13.12 1.79
CA PHE A 57 -7.02 -11.85 2.46
C PHE A 57 -5.76 -11.96 3.32
N SER A 58 -5.01 -10.87 3.40
CA SER A 58 -3.83 -10.78 4.27
C SER A 58 -3.81 -9.45 4.99
N GLU A 59 -3.44 -9.50 6.27
CA GLU A 59 -3.22 -8.29 7.06
C GLU A 59 -2.05 -7.46 6.48
N PRO A 60 -2.17 -6.12 6.47
CA PRO A 60 -1.11 -5.23 6.05
C PRO A 60 0.05 -5.30 7.05
N ILE A 61 1.26 -5.36 6.50
CA ILE A 61 2.48 -5.42 7.29
C ILE A 61 2.78 -4.03 7.85
N GLY A 62 3.06 -3.95 9.15
CA GLY A 62 3.49 -2.73 9.80
C GLY A 62 4.77 -2.16 9.19
N ALA A 63 4.94 -0.84 9.26
CA ALA A 63 6.13 -0.19 8.73
C ALA A 63 7.39 -0.71 9.44
N PRO A 64 8.46 -1.07 8.70
CA PRO A 64 9.68 -1.58 9.31
C PRO A 64 10.31 -0.49 10.18
N LYS A 65 10.49 -0.83 11.46
CA LYS A 65 11.15 0.03 12.44
C LYS A 65 12.66 -0.14 12.36
N LYS A 66 13.37 0.98 12.33
CA LYS A 66 14.83 1.07 12.40
C LYS A 66 15.20 1.81 13.68
N GLN A 67 16.34 1.46 14.26
CA GLN A 67 16.86 2.12 15.45
C GLN A 67 18.04 3.01 15.07
N TYR A 68 18.01 4.26 15.52
CA TYR A 68 19.15 5.16 15.47
C TYR A 68 19.35 5.73 16.87
N SER A 69 20.50 5.42 17.48
CA SER A 69 20.77 5.67 18.90
C SER A 69 19.63 5.10 19.78
N ASP A 70 18.89 5.96 20.49
CA ASP A 70 17.78 5.57 21.40
C ASP A 70 16.38 5.80 20.79
N GLN A 71 16.28 6.16 19.52
CA GLN A 71 15.00 6.43 18.85
C GLN A 71 14.68 5.37 17.79
N GLU A 72 13.44 4.86 17.84
CA GLU A 72 12.85 4.08 16.76
C GLU A 72 12.26 5.02 15.71
N PHE A 73 12.57 4.77 14.44
CA PHE A 73 12.01 5.49 13.30
C PHE A 73 11.59 4.52 12.20
N THR A 74 10.60 4.90 11.43
CA THR A 74 10.05 4.17 10.29
C THR A 74 10.30 4.98 9.01
N LEU A 75 9.95 4.41 7.85
CA LEU A 75 10.00 5.13 6.56
C LEU A 75 9.12 6.40 6.54
N TRP A 76 8.09 6.45 7.38
CA TRP A 76 7.09 7.52 7.39
C TRP A 76 7.45 8.68 8.31
N ASP A 77 8.44 8.49 9.18
CA ASP A 77 8.87 9.53 10.10
C ASP A 77 9.71 10.58 9.38
N ARG A 78 9.48 11.84 9.71
CA ARG A 78 10.22 12.98 9.16
C ARG A 78 10.91 13.72 10.28
N ILE A 79 12.17 14.06 10.05
CA ILE A 79 12.93 14.95 10.94
C ILE A 79 12.72 16.36 10.42
N GLU A 80 11.85 17.10 11.08
CA GLU A 80 11.62 18.52 10.79
C GLU A 80 12.56 19.35 11.66
N ILE A 81 13.42 20.15 11.02
CA ILE A 81 14.38 21.03 11.70
C ILE A 81 13.94 22.47 11.44
N ASP A 82 13.41 23.13 12.46
CA ASP A 82 13.07 24.55 12.39
C ASP A 82 14.30 25.43 12.69
N GLY A 83 14.91 26.00 11.66
CA GLY A 83 16.00 26.96 11.80
C GLY A 83 16.75 27.26 10.48
N PRO A 84 17.55 28.34 10.40
CA PRO A 84 18.40 28.56 9.23
C PRO A 84 19.36 27.38 9.08
N MET A 85 19.50 26.83 7.88
CA MET A 85 20.48 25.77 7.59
C MET A 85 21.90 26.31 7.77
N ILE A 86 22.40 26.34 9.01
CA ILE A 86 23.79 26.65 9.29
C ILE A 86 24.59 25.37 9.04
N LYS A 87 25.56 25.48 8.13
CA LYS A 87 26.49 24.45 7.62
C LYS A 87 27.33 23.71 8.69
N ASN A 88 26.72 23.11 9.71
CA ASN A 88 27.43 22.42 10.78
C ASN A 88 26.87 21.02 11.05
N TYR A 89 26.60 20.25 9.99
CA TYR A 89 26.55 18.79 10.14
C TYR A 89 28.00 18.27 10.08
N LYS A 90 28.68 18.27 11.22
CA LYS A 90 29.96 17.57 11.43
C LYS A 90 29.85 16.71 12.67
N ASN A 91 30.30 15.46 12.47
CA ASN A 91 30.47 14.33 13.38
C ASN A 91 29.24 13.46 13.56
#